data_AF-A0AAN8TBZ4-F1
#
_entry.id   AF-A0AAN8TBZ4-F1
#
_cell.length_a   1.000
_cell.length_b   1.000
_cell.length_c   1.000
_cell.angle_alpha   90.00
_cell.angle_beta   90.00
_cell.angle_gamma   90.00
#
_symmetry.space_group_name_H-M   'P 1'
#
loop_
_entity.id
_entity.type
_entity.pdbx_description
1 polymer ?
#
loop_
_entity_poly.entity_id
_entity_poly.type
_entity_poly.pdbx_seq_one_letter_code
_entity_poly.pdbx_strand_id
1 'polypeptide(L)'
;MAEKSGHGTILRSEALKKYILETSVYPRQHEQLKELTQASFDKYKIVSLMGLPQDEGQFLSMLLKIMNAKKTMEIGVFTAIDPDKDAYEVGLPFIKKAGVEHKIQFIQSQAFPVLEKLLNKEELGTFDFIFIDADKENYLKYHEIVLKLVKVGGVIGYDNTLWFGTVALSENDPMPPGLKALRGERSTLF
;
A
#
# COMPACT_ATOMS: atom_id res chain seq x y z
N MET A 1 -27.77 16.47 14.52
CA MET A 1 -27.16 15.21 15.01
C MET A 1 -26.66 14.47 13.78
N ALA A 2 -25.35 14.43 13.56
CA ALA A 2 -24.76 13.79 12.39
C ALA A 2 -24.44 12.34 12.75
N GLU A 3 -25.03 11.38 12.03
CA GLU A 3 -24.64 9.97 12.06
C GLU A 3 -23.17 9.84 11.64
N LYS A 4 -22.28 9.83 12.64
CA LYS A 4 -20.89 9.38 12.50
C LYS A 4 -20.82 7.92 12.92
N SER A 5 -21.49 7.05 12.18
CA SER A 5 -21.26 5.60 12.26
C SER A 5 -20.46 5.21 11.03
N GLY A 6 -19.15 5.02 11.22
CA GLY A 6 -18.17 4.74 10.17
C GLY A 6 -18.57 3.57 9.29
N HIS A 7 -18.50 3.79 7.98
CA HIS A 7 -18.59 2.75 6.97
C HIS A 7 -17.46 3.01 5.97
N GLY A 8 -16.69 1.95 5.65
CA GLY A 8 -15.94 1.68 4.42
C GLY A 8 -14.99 2.70 3.77
N THR A 9 -14.91 3.96 4.20
CA THR A 9 -14.19 5.02 3.48
C THR A 9 -13.79 6.20 4.36
N ILE A 10 -12.76 6.94 3.91
CA ILE A 10 -12.35 8.23 4.47
C ILE A 10 -13.16 9.41 3.89
N LEU A 11 -13.99 9.16 2.88
CA LEU A 11 -14.82 10.18 2.26
C LEU A 11 -16.05 10.50 3.12
N ARG A 12 -16.66 11.66 2.87
CA ARG A 12 -17.84 12.13 3.62
C ARG A 12 -19.05 11.18 3.55
N SER A 13 -19.17 10.38 2.48
CA SER A 13 -20.29 9.44 2.33
C SER A 13 -19.92 8.29 1.40
N GLU A 14 -20.55 7.14 1.60
CA GLU A 14 -20.44 5.97 0.71
C GLU A 14 -20.97 6.27 -0.70
N ALA A 15 -22.00 7.09 -0.83
CA ALA A 15 -22.52 7.52 -2.13
C ALA A 15 -21.44 8.26 -2.95
N LEU A 16 -20.61 9.07 -2.29
CA LEU A 16 -19.51 9.75 -2.97
C LEU A 16 -18.40 8.77 -3.40
N LYS A 17 -18.04 7.80 -2.54
CA LYS A 17 -17.10 6.73 -2.91
C LYS A 17 -17.61 5.97 -4.13
N LYS A 18 -18.87 5.53 -4.09
CA LYS A 18 -19.53 4.82 -5.20
C LYS A 18 -19.49 5.65 -6.48
N TYR A 19 -19.82 6.93 -6.41
CA TYR A 19 -19.77 7.84 -7.55
C TYR A 19 -18.37 7.88 -8.18
N ILE A 20 -17.30 8.06 -7.38
CA ILE A 20 -15.92 8.09 -7.89
C ILE A 20 -15.58 6.75 -8.57
N LEU A 21 -15.87 5.63 -7.91
CA LEU A 21 -15.54 4.30 -8.42
C LEU A 21 -16.25 4.00 -9.74
N GLU A 22 -17.56 4.24 -9.82
CA GLU A 22 -18.37 3.93 -11.00
C GLU A 22 -18.09 4.87 -12.18
N THR A 23 -17.78 6.14 -11.92
CA THR A 23 -17.58 7.13 -13.00
C THR A 23 -16.13 7.23 -13.48
N SER A 24 -15.16 7.01 -12.59
CA SER A 24 -13.76 7.36 -12.85
C SER A 24 -12.79 6.19 -12.78
N VAL A 25 -13.08 5.18 -11.96
CA VAL A 25 -12.17 4.06 -11.67
C VAL A 25 -12.53 2.82 -12.49
N TYR A 26 -13.68 2.20 -12.23
CA TYR A 26 -14.09 0.93 -12.85
C TYR A 26 -14.14 0.93 -14.38
N PRO A 27 -14.58 2.02 -15.06
CA PRO A 27 -14.56 2.09 -16.52
C PRO A 27 -13.15 2.03 -17.12
N ARG A 28 -12.12 2.40 -16.34
CA ARG A 28 -10.71 2.45 -16.77
C ARG A 28 -9.85 1.33 -16.17
N GLN A 29 -10.41 0.54 -15.26
CA GLN A 29 -9.68 -0.51 -14.56
C GLN A 29 -9.38 -1.68 -15.51
N HIS A 30 -8.12 -2.07 -15.55
CA HIS A 30 -7.64 -3.20 -16.36
C HIS A 30 -8.29 -4.52 -15.92
N GLU A 31 -8.62 -5.38 -16.87
CA GLU A 31 -9.30 -6.66 -16.63
C GLU A 31 -8.53 -7.54 -15.63
N GLN A 32 -7.20 -7.65 -15.79
CA GLN A 32 -6.37 -8.45 -14.88
C GLN A 32 -6.39 -7.94 -13.42
N LEU A 33 -6.59 -6.64 -13.18
CA LEU A 33 -6.76 -6.12 -11.82
C LEU A 33 -8.15 -6.46 -11.25
N LYS A 34 -9.18 -6.53 -12.11
CA LYS A 34 -10.52 -6.98 -11.71
C LYS A 34 -10.51 -8.45 -11.33
N GLU A 35 -9.93 -9.29 -12.20
CA GLU A 35 -9.78 -10.73 -11.93
C GLU A 35 -8.95 -10.99 -10.67
N LEU A 36 -7.82 -10.28 -10.48
CA LEU A 36 -7.02 -10.37 -9.27
C LEU A 36 -7.82 -10.01 -8.02
N THR A 37 -8.57 -8.90 -8.05
CA THR A 37 -9.42 -8.49 -6.92
C THR A 37 -10.40 -9.61 -6.56
N GLN A 38 -11.06 -10.19 -7.55
CA GLN A 38 -12.02 -11.27 -7.35
C GLN A 38 -11.36 -12.54 -6.79
N ALA A 39 -10.22 -12.95 -7.35
CA ALA A 39 -9.49 -14.13 -6.89
C ALA A 39 -8.97 -13.98 -5.45
N SER A 40 -8.48 -12.79 -5.10
CA SER A 40 -8.10 -12.46 -3.73
C SER A 40 -9.30 -12.54 -2.78
N PHE A 41 -10.45 -12.01 -3.17
CA PHE A 41 -11.69 -12.15 -2.38
C PHE A 41 -12.11 -13.62 -2.23
N ASP A 42 -12.04 -14.41 -3.29
CA ASP A 42 -12.46 -15.80 -3.27
C ASP A 42 -11.62 -16.65 -2.33
N LYS A 43 -10.29 -16.43 -2.30
CA LYS A 43 -9.36 -17.14 -1.42
C LYS A 43 -9.39 -16.62 0.02
N TYR A 44 -9.30 -15.31 0.21
CA TYR A 44 -9.04 -14.70 1.52
C TYR A 44 -10.28 -14.14 2.22
N LYS A 45 -11.43 -14.09 1.52
CA LYS A 45 -12.70 -13.59 2.05
C LYS A 45 -12.51 -12.18 2.65
N ILE A 46 -12.90 -11.99 3.91
CA ILE A 46 -12.80 -10.70 4.60
C ILE A 46 -11.36 -10.16 4.65
N VAL A 47 -10.35 -11.03 4.66
CA VAL A 47 -8.93 -10.64 4.71
C VAL A 47 -8.50 -9.96 3.41
N SER A 48 -9.20 -10.21 2.29
CA SER A 48 -8.95 -9.50 1.02
C SER A 48 -9.16 -7.98 1.10
N LEU A 49 -9.86 -7.48 2.14
CA LEU A 49 -10.01 -6.06 2.40
C LEU A 49 -8.70 -5.37 2.81
N MET A 50 -7.65 -6.14 3.12
CA MET A 50 -6.28 -5.63 3.29
C MET A 50 -5.62 -5.27 1.96
N GLY A 51 -6.18 -5.69 0.82
CA GLY A 51 -5.66 -5.33 -0.49
C GLY A 51 -5.88 -3.86 -0.82
N LEU A 52 -4.99 -3.31 -1.66
CA LEU A 52 -5.05 -1.93 -2.13
C LEU A 52 -6.40 -1.62 -2.83
N PRO A 53 -7.14 -0.58 -2.41
CA PRO A 53 -8.37 -0.15 -3.08
C PRO A 53 -8.15 0.23 -4.55
N GLN A 54 -9.18 0.04 -5.39
CA GLN A 54 -9.04 0.24 -6.84
C GLN A 54 -8.75 1.69 -7.24
N ASP A 55 -9.30 2.65 -6.50
CA ASP A 55 -9.06 4.08 -6.64
C ASP A 55 -7.60 4.44 -6.28
N GLU A 56 -7.07 3.85 -5.22
CA GLU A 56 -5.66 4.02 -4.86
C GLU A 56 -4.72 3.39 -5.89
N GLY A 57 -5.03 2.19 -6.38
CA GLY A 57 -4.28 1.58 -7.48
C GLY A 57 -4.30 2.42 -8.77
N GLN A 58 -5.42 3.07 -9.07
CA GLN A 58 -5.50 4.03 -10.19
C GLN A 58 -4.60 5.25 -9.96
N PHE A 59 -4.60 5.79 -8.73
CA PHE A 59 -3.72 6.90 -8.36
C PHE A 59 -2.25 6.55 -8.47
N LEU A 60 -1.81 5.39 -7.93
CA LEU A 60 -0.43 4.92 -8.06
C LEU A 60 -0.03 4.74 -9.53
N SER A 61 -0.92 4.17 -10.37
CA SER A 61 -0.66 4.03 -11.81
C SER A 61 -0.43 5.38 -12.49
N MET A 62 -1.20 6.40 -12.14
CA MET A 62 -1.04 7.76 -12.66
C MET A 62 0.27 8.38 -12.16
N LEU A 63 0.56 8.28 -10.87
CA LEU A 63 1.75 8.85 -10.25
C LEU A 63 3.04 8.29 -10.87
N LEU A 64 3.14 6.96 -10.97
CA LEU A 64 4.29 6.27 -11.57
C LEU A 64 4.54 6.70 -13.03
N LYS A 65 3.47 6.94 -13.81
CA LYS A 65 3.57 7.42 -15.19
C LYS A 65 4.04 8.87 -15.26
N ILE A 66 3.48 9.76 -14.44
CA ILE A 66 3.85 11.19 -14.41
C ILE A 66 5.32 11.36 -14.04
N MET A 67 5.81 10.60 -13.05
CA MET A 67 7.20 10.67 -12.62
C MET A 67 8.16 9.88 -13.52
N ASN A 68 7.65 9.15 -14.52
CA ASN A 68 8.40 8.26 -15.39
C ASN A 68 9.27 7.24 -14.59
N ALA A 69 8.71 6.69 -13.52
CA ALA A 69 9.41 5.74 -12.65
C ALA A 69 9.85 4.49 -13.43
N LYS A 70 11.10 4.08 -13.24
CA LYS A 70 11.73 2.91 -13.87
C LYS A 70 12.13 1.86 -12.85
N LYS A 71 12.74 2.28 -11.74
CA LYS A 71 13.16 1.40 -10.64
C LYS A 71 12.33 1.69 -9.40
N THR A 72 11.53 0.71 -8.99
CA THR A 72 10.61 0.86 -7.86
C THR A 72 10.82 -0.26 -6.85
N MET A 73 10.43 -0.01 -5.60
CA MET A 73 10.39 -1.03 -4.55
C MET A 73 9.03 -1.00 -3.86
N GLU A 74 8.52 -2.17 -3.51
CA GLU A 74 7.32 -2.35 -2.69
C GLU A 74 7.70 -3.16 -1.46
N ILE A 75 7.36 -2.65 -0.27
CA ILE A 75 7.48 -3.38 0.99
C ILE A 75 6.05 -3.68 1.45
N GLY A 76 5.61 -4.93 1.30
CA GLY A 76 4.21 -5.31 1.49
C GLY A 76 3.72 -6.39 0.50
N VAL A 77 2.45 -6.76 0.69
CA VAL A 77 1.90 -8.11 0.45
C VAL A 77 1.82 -8.59 -0.99
N PHE A 78 2.04 -7.78 -2.03
CA PHE A 78 1.69 -8.25 -3.38
C PHE A 78 2.76 -8.20 -4.47
N THR A 79 3.90 -7.50 -4.33
CA THR A 79 4.74 -7.39 -5.54
C THR A 79 6.26 -7.27 -5.42
N ALA A 80 6.91 -7.27 -4.25
CA ALA A 80 8.39 -7.31 -4.23
C ALA A 80 9.07 -7.92 -2.99
N ILE A 81 8.72 -7.52 -1.76
CA ILE A 81 9.33 -8.08 -0.54
C ILE A 81 8.21 -8.41 0.46
N ASP A 82 7.94 -9.71 0.63
CA ASP A 82 6.93 -10.17 1.57
C ASP A 82 7.26 -11.56 2.15
N PRO A 83 7.00 -11.82 3.44
CA PRO A 83 7.14 -13.16 4.01
C PRO A 83 6.10 -14.17 3.48
N ASP A 84 4.89 -13.72 3.14
CA ASP A 84 3.79 -14.53 2.63
C ASP A 84 3.89 -14.74 1.11
N LYS A 85 4.55 -15.82 0.73
CA LYS A 85 4.63 -16.23 -0.68
C LYS A 85 3.28 -16.64 -1.26
N ASP A 86 2.33 -17.11 -0.44
CA ASP A 86 1.04 -17.60 -0.93
C ASP A 86 0.19 -16.46 -1.48
N ALA A 87 0.33 -15.24 -0.94
CA ALA A 87 -0.31 -14.03 -1.44
C ALA A 87 0.23 -13.65 -2.83
N TYR A 88 1.55 -13.65 -3.01
CA TYR A 88 2.17 -13.41 -4.32
C TYR A 88 1.75 -14.47 -5.35
N GLU A 89 1.73 -15.75 -4.97
CA GLU A 89 1.35 -16.83 -5.88
C GLU A 89 -0.11 -16.76 -6.35
N VAL A 90 -1.00 -16.13 -5.58
CA VAL A 90 -2.39 -15.83 -6.02
C VAL A 90 -2.40 -14.78 -7.11
N GLY A 91 -1.54 -13.77 -7.01
CA GLY A 91 -1.41 -12.71 -8.01
C GLY A 91 -0.71 -13.14 -9.28
N LEU A 92 0.19 -14.12 -9.18
CA LEU A 92 1.11 -14.52 -10.25
C LEU A 92 0.43 -14.88 -11.59
N PRO A 93 -0.69 -15.64 -11.64
CA PRO A 93 -1.38 -15.92 -12.89
C PRO A 93 -1.86 -14.65 -13.62
N PHE A 94 -2.33 -13.65 -12.89
CA PHE A 94 -2.83 -12.38 -13.46
C PHE A 94 -1.68 -11.48 -13.90
N ILE A 95 -0.59 -11.46 -13.14
CA ILE A 95 0.67 -10.79 -13.51
C ILE A 95 1.23 -11.37 -14.83
N LYS A 96 1.21 -12.71 -14.97
CA LYS A 96 1.62 -13.42 -16.18
C LYS A 96 0.72 -13.09 -17.37
N LYS A 97 -0.60 -13.17 -17.20
CA LYS A 97 -1.57 -12.79 -18.23
C LYS A 97 -1.43 -11.33 -18.68
N ALA A 98 -1.09 -10.43 -17.75
CA ALA A 98 -0.82 -9.02 -18.06
C ALA A 98 0.55 -8.80 -18.75
N GLY A 99 1.41 -9.82 -18.83
CA GLY A 99 2.71 -9.75 -19.50
C GLY A 99 3.75 -8.91 -18.75
N VAL A 100 3.59 -8.68 -17.44
CA VAL A 100 4.46 -7.80 -16.65
C VAL A 100 5.31 -8.51 -15.60
N GLU A 101 5.25 -9.85 -15.54
CA GLU A 101 6.06 -10.67 -14.61
C GLU A 101 7.55 -10.33 -14.67
N HIS A 102 8.08 -10.12 -15.88
CA HIS A 102 9.51 -9.79 -16.10
C HIS A 102 9.97 -8.48 -15.45
N LYS A 103 9.06 -7.66 -14.93
CA LYS A 103 9.36 -6.41 -14.22
C LYS A 103 9.38 -6.59 -12.70
N ILE A 104 8.97 -7.75 -12.21
CA ILE A 104 8.77 -8.02 -10.80
C ILE A 104 9.84 -9.00 -10.32
N GLN A 105 10.63 -8.57 -9.34
CA GLN A 105 11.54 -9.43 -8.61
C GLN A 105 10.98 -9.65 -7.21
N PHE A 106 10.23 -10.75 -7.04
CA PHE A 106 9.72 -11.14 -5.73
C PHE A 106 10.83 -11.75 -4.86
N ILE A 107 10.92 -11.30 -3.62
CA ILE A 107 11.86 -11.74 -2.61
C ILE A 107 11.06 -12.19 -1.38
N GLN A 108 10.99 -13.50 -1.17
CA GLN A 108 10.36 -14.04 0.04
C GLN A 108 11.26 -13.77 1.25
N SER A 109 10.96 -12.71 1.99
CA SER A 109 11.76 -12.32 3.16
C SER A 109 11.04 -11.32 4.04
N GLN A 110 11.51 -11.19 5.28
CA GLN A 110 11.26 -9.99 6.06
C GLN A 110 11.94 -8.79 5.39
N ALA A 111 11.39 -7.59 5.53
CA ALA A 111 11.89 -6.40 4.83
C ALA A 111 13.34 -6.04 5.22
N PHE A 112 13.66 -6.03 6.51
CA PHE A 112 14.96 -5.53 7.01
C PHE A 112 16.19 -6.26 6.44
N PRO A 113 16.26 -7.61 6.42
CA PRO A 113 17.39 -8.31 5.81
C PRO A 113 17.64 -7.96 4.34
N VAL A 114 16.58 -7.63 3.58
CA VAL A 114 16.72 -7.20 2.17
C VAL A 114 17.20 -5.76 2.11
N LEU A 115 16.56 -4.88 2.89
CA LEU A 115 16.93 -3.47 3.00
C LEU A 115 18.39 -3.28 3.42
N GLU A 116 18.89 -4.04 4.40
CA GLU A 116 20.29 -3.99 4.84
C GLU A 116 21.26 -4.38 3.72
N LYS A 117 20.91 -5.38 2.89
CA LYS A 117 21.70 -5.76 1.71
C LYS A 117 21.67 -4.68 0.62
N LEU A 118 20.57 -3.93 0.50
CA LEU A 118 20.47 -2.82 -0.44
C LEU A 118 21.23 -1.57 0.03
N LEU A 119 21.60 -1.47 1.31
CA LEU A 119 22.46 -0.38 1.77
C LEU A 119 23.93 -0.53 1.29
N ASN A 120 24.25 -1.61 0.59
CA ASN A 120 25.52 -1.79 -0.10
C ASN A 120 25.60 -0.74 -1.24
N LYS A 121 26.75 -0.07 -1.41
CA LYS A 121 26.91 1.20 -2.18
C LYS A 121 26.28 1.26 -3.57
N GLU A 122 26.05 0.14 -4.24
CA GLU A 122 25.51 0.07 -5.61
C GLU A 122 24.03 0.48 -5.70
N GLU A 123 23.29 0.43 -4.60
CA GLU A 123 21.83 0.68 -4.58
C GLU A 123 21.42 1.98 -3.87
N LEU A 124 22.40 2.76 -3.40
CA LEU A 124 22.14 4.06 -2.80
C LEU A 124 21.66 5.07 -3.83
N GLY A 125 20.52 5.70 -3.57
CA GLY A 125 19.93 6.71 -4.44
C GLY A 125 19.55 6.24 -5.83
N THR A 126 19.19 4.96 -6.01
CA THR A 126 18.85 4.37 -7.32
C THR A 126 17.35 4.23 -7.57
N PHE A 127 16.53 4.21 -6.52
CA PHE A 127 15.09 4.00 -6.64
C PHE A 127 14.35 5.30 -6.97
N ASP A 128 13.45 5.25 -7.94
CA ASP A 128 12.58 6.37 -8.33
C ASP A 128 11.38 6.50 -7.39
N PHE A 129 10.84 5.35 -6.98
CA PHE A 129 9.64 5.26 -6.15
C PHE A 129 9.72 4.08 -5.17
N ILE A 130 9.31 4.30 -3.93
CA ILE A 130 9.22 3.25 -2.91
C ILE A 130 7.84 3.30 -2.26
N PHE A 131 7.09 2.21 -2.32
CA PHE A 131 5.79 2.07 -1.65
C PHE A 131 5.95 1.20 -0.40
N ILE A 132 5.45 1.70 0.73
CA ILE A 132 5.51 1.03 2.02
C ILE A 132 4.09 0.79 2.51
N ASP A 133 3.65 -0.46 2.41
CA ASP A 133 2.42 -0.96 2.99
C ASP A 133 2.68 -2.28 3.75
N ALA A 134 3.38 -2.13 4.88
CA ALA A 134 3.76 -3.24 5.75
C ALA A 134 3.35 -2.95 7.21
N ASP A 135 4.09 -3.53 8.16
CA ASP A 135 3.89 -3.33 9.59
C ASP A 135 4.22 -1.90 10.02
N LYS A 136 3.19 -1.23 10.55
CA LYS A 136 3.19 0.21 10.84
C LYS A 136 4.18 0.60 11.95
N GLU A 137 4.47 -0.32 12.88
CA GLU A 137 5.45 -0.12 13.96
C GLU A 137 6.86 0.19 13.46
N ASN A 138 7.20 -0.28 12.26
CA ASN A 138 8.52 -0.14 11.69
C ASN A 138 8.63 0.96 10.63
N TYR A 139 7.57 1.73 10.38
CA TYR A 139 7.57 2.78 9.35
C TYR A 139 8.71 3.80 9.50
N LEU A 140 9.01 4.23 10.73
CA LEU A 140 10.14 5.14 10.99
C LEU A 140 11.48 4.46 10.69
N LYS A 141 11.66 3.19 11.03
CA LYS A 141 12.88 2.45 10.71
C LYS A 141 13.02 2.23 9.21
N TYR A 142 11.93 1.95 8.51
CA TYR A 142 11.91 1.92 7.05
C TYR A 142 12.32 3.27 6.48
N HIS A 143 11.77 4.38 6.99
CA HIS A 143 12.11 5.73 6.55
C HIS A 143 13.61 6.00 6.55
N GLU A 144 14.30 5.74 7.67
CA GLU A 144 15.74 5.94 7.81
C GLU A 144 16.59 5.19 6.77
N ILE A 145 16.12 4.01 6.34
CA ILE A 145 16.79 3.19 5.32
C ILE A 145 16.39 3.66 3.93
N VAL A 146 15.09 3.74 3.62
CA VAL A 146 14.61 4.01 2.27
C VAL A 146 14.95 5.42 1.80
N LEU A 147 15.16 6.36 2.71
CA LEU A 147 15.67 7.70 2.40
C LEU A 147 17.07 7.66 1.76
N LYS A 148 17.88 6.64 2.07
CA LYS A 148 19.22 6.43 1.48
C LYS A 148 19.14 5.72 0.12
N LEU A 149 18.08 4.96 -0.11
CA LEU A 149 17.87 4.15 -1.32
C LEU A 149 17.14 4.93 -2.42
N VAL A 150 16.22 5.83 -2.04
CA VAL A 150 15.51 6.70 -2.97
C VAL A 150 16.45 7.78 -3.51
N LYS A 151 16.37 8.04 -4.82
CA LYS A 151 17.16 9.10 -5.45
C LYS A 151 16.67 10.49 -5.03
N VAL A 152 17.51 11.51 -5.20
CA VAL A 152 17.08 12.91 -5.09
C VAL A 152 15.95 13.17 -6.10
N GLY A 153 14.80 13.65 -5.60
CA GLY A 153 13.59 13.85 -6.40
C GLY A 153 12.75 12.59 -6.64
N GLY A 154 13.15 11.44 -6.09
CA GLY A 154 12.29 10.27 -5.98
C GLY A 154 11.21 10.43 -4.91
N VAL A 155 10.27 9.50 -4.87
CA VAL A 155 9.08 9.58 -4.00
C VAL A 155 8.96 8.33 -3.12
N ILE A 156 8.62 8.53 -1.85
CA ILE A 156 8.26 7.45 -0.93
C ILE A 156 6.78 7.61 -0.57
N GLY A 157 6.00 6.55 -0.77
CA GLY A 157 4.59 6.48 -0.36
C GLY A 157 4.43 5.59 0.87
N TYR A 158 3.78 6.10 1.92
CA TYR A 158 3.41 5.35 3.12
C TYR A 158 1.90 5.18 3.15
N ASP A 159 1.43 3.94 3.15
CA ASP A 159 0.00 3.66 3.15
C ASP A 159 -0.61 3.70 4.57
N ASN A 160 -1.92 3.91 4.62
CA ASN A 160 -2.79 3.94 5.79
C ASN A 160 -2.42 5.00 6.85
N THR A 161 -1.74 6.08 6.47
CA THR A 161 -1.36 7.18 7.38
C THR A 161 -2.55 7.90 8.03
N LEU A 162 -3.74 7.81 7.43
CA LEU A 162 -4.99 8.28 8.05
C LEU A 162 -5.62 7.27 9.02
N TRP A 163 -5.17 6.02 9.01
CA TRP A 163 -5.52 4.93 9.91
C TRP A 163 -7.03 4.85 10.24
N PHE A 164 -7.86 4.63 9.23
CA PHE A 164 -9.34 4.64 9.33
C PHE A 164 -9.95 5.94 9.88
N GLY A 165 -9.23 7.07 9.78
CA GLY A 165 -9.63 8.35 10.35
C GLY A 165 -9.43 8.45 11.86
N THR A 166 -8.88 7.40 12.51
CA THR A 166 -8.73 7.34 13.96
C THR A 166 -7.77 8.39 14.51
N VAL A 167 -6.85 8.89 13.68
CA VAL A 167 -5.90 9.98 14.01
C VAL A 167 -6.61 11.28 14.43
N ALA A 168 -7.84 11.49 13.97
CA ALA A 168 -8.65 12.66 14.32
C ALA A 168 -9.46 12.49 15.61
N LEU A 169 -9.58 11.26 16.13
CA LEU A 169 -10.32 10.97 17.36
C LEU A 169 -9.57 11.45 18.59
N SER A 170 -10.31 11.74 19.67
CA SER A 170 -9.73 12.09 20.97
C SER A 170 -9.08 10.86 21.62
N GLU A 171 -8.21 11.06 22.61
CA GLU A 171 -7.58 9.96 23.37
C GLU A 171 -8.58 9.10 24.15
N ASN A 172 -9.71 9.72 24.53
CA ASN A 172 -10.77 9.11 25.32
C ASN A 172 -11.87 8.49 24.46
N ASP A 173 -11.83 8.69 23.14
CA ASP A 173 -12.81 8.09 22.24
C ASP A 173 -12.61 6.56 22.20
N PRO A 174 -13.69 5.76 22.25
CA PRO A 174 -13.59 4.32 22.23
C PRO A 174 -13.02 3.83 20.90
N MET A 175 -12.06 2.91 20.97
CA MET A 175 -11.40 2.35 19.79
C MET A 175 -11.00 0.90 20.04
N PRO A 176 -11.09 0.02 19.04
CA PRO A 176 -10.52 -1.33 19.13
C PRO A 176 -9.05 -1.28 19.55
N PRO A 177 -8.61 -2.11 20.53
CA PRO A 177 -7.23 -2.06 21.04
C PRO A 177 -6.14 -2.15 19.97
N GLY A 178 -6.34 -3.00 18.95
CA GLY A 178 -5.40 -3.15 17.84
C GLY A 178 -5.25 -1.89 16.97
N LEU A 179 -6.35 -1.16 16.72
CA LEU A 179 -6.27 0.12 16.01
C LEU A 179 -5.57 1.19 16.87
N LYS A 180 -5.81 1.18 18.18
CA LYS A 180 -5.21 2.16 19.10
C LYS A 180 -3.69 2.00 19.18
N ALA A 181 -3.19 0.77 19.22
CA ALA A 181 -1.76 0.48 19.32
C ALA A 181 -0.94 1.04 18.14
N LEU A 182 -1.53 1.08 16.94
CA LEU A 182 -0.85 1.46 15.70
C LEU A 182 -1.18 2.88 15.20
N ARG A 183 -2.05 3.62 15.90
CA ARG A 183 -2.41 5.01 15.55
C ARG A 183 -1.25 5.99 15.70
N GLY A 184 -0.25 5.65 16.51
CA GLY A 184 0.79 6.58 16.98
C GLY A 184 0.29 7.46 18.14
N GLU A 185 1.21 7.92 19.00
CA GLU A 185 0.89 8.87 20.06
C GLU A 185 0.98 10.31 19.54
N ARG A 186 0.02 11.17 19.92
CA ARG A 186 0.10 12.62 19.62
C ARG A 186 1.25 13.32 20.35
N SER A 187 1.85 12.69 21.36
CA SER A 187 2.81 13.27 22.30
C SER A 187 4.24 13.46 21.74
N THR A 188 4.55 12.95 20.54
CA THR A 188 5.92 12.95 19.99
C THR A 188 6.10 13.77 18.72
N LEU A 189 5.07 14.47 18.26
CA LEU A 189 5.14 15.37 17.10
C LEU A 189 4.70 16.78 17.50
N PHE A 190 5.72 17.58 17.79
CA PHE A 190 5.75 19.02 18.17
C PHE A 190 5.40 19.37 19.61
#